data_AF-X6LDU4-F1
#
_entry.id   AF-X6LDU4-F1
#
_cell.length_a   1.000
_cell.length_b   1.000
_cell.length_c   1.000
_cell.angle_alpha   90.00
_cell.angle_beta   90.00
_cell.angle_gamma   90.00
#
_symmetry.space_group_name_H-M   'P 1'
#
loop_
_entity.id
_entity.type
_entity.pdbx_description
1 polymer ?
#
loop_
_entity_poly.entity_id
_entity_poly.type
_entity_poly.pdbx_seq_one_letter_code
_entity_poly.pdbx_strand_id
1 'polypeptide(L)'
;CYGIEFSPFNGGWYLCSGSQDNTIRFWDIRSNKSELYIIKGDDKEDDGVICLKFIELKKKDNTNNVTYDLNLCYGSAEGPIHIWSNKKRNCFLFEKFY
;
A
#
# COMPACT_ATOMS: atom_id res chain seq x y z
N CYS A 1 14.05 -6.35 4.88
CA CYS A 1 12.79 -5.61 5.12
C CYS A 1 13.12 -4.48 6.07
N TYR A 2 12.96 -3.23 5.64
CA TYR A 2 13.25 -2.05 6.48
C TYR A 2 11.99 -1.47 7.13
N GLY A 3 10.79 -1.85 6.66
CA GLY A 3 9.54 -1.40 7.23
C GLY A 3 8.39 -2.35 6.94
N ILE A 4 7.46 -2.43 7.88
CA ILE A 4 6.21 -3.20 7.78
C ILE A 4 5.07 -2.31 8.28
N GLU A 5 3.93 -2.32 7.58
CA GLU A 5 2.75 -1.57 8.01
C GLU A 5 1.50 -2.42 7.75
N PHE A 6 0.65 -2.54 8.78
CA PHE A 6 -0.65 -3.18 8.66
C PHE A 6 -1.66 -2.25 8.00
N SER A 7 -2.48 -2.82 7.12
CA SER A 7 -3.63 -2.09 6.58
C SER A 7 -4.61 -1.76 7.71
N PRO A 8 -5.11 -0.52 7.80
CA PRO A 8 -6.10 -0.15 8.81
C PRO A 8 -7.50 -0.75 8.52
N PHE A 9 -7.69 -1.39 7.36
CA PHE A 9 -8.98 -1.95 6.94
C PHE A 9 -9.07 -3.47 7.12
N ASN A 10 -10.29 -4.00 7.01
CA ASN A 10 -10.60 -5.44 7.01
C ASN A 10 -9.97 -6.21 8.19
N GLY A 11 -9.97 -5.60 9.38
CA GLY A 11 -9.48 -6.24 10.60
C GLY A 11 -7.96 -6.43 10.66
N GLY A 12 -7.18 -5.72 9.83
CA GLY A 12 -5.72 -5.77 9.85
C GLY A 12 -5.14 -7.05 9.25
N TRP A 13 -5.89 -7.74 8.38
CA TRP A 13 -5.44 -9.00 7.77
C TRP A 13 -4.46 -8.81 6.62
N TYR A 14 -4.38 -7.60 6.09
CA TYR A 14 -3.44 -7.25 5.04
C TYR A 14 -2.31 -6.44 5.64
N LEU A 15 -1.09 -6.73 5.22
CA LEU A 15 0.08 -5.90 5.55
C LEU A 15 0.90 -5.67 4.29
N CYS A 16 1.70 -4.62 4.32
CA CYS A 16 2.72 -4.38 3.31
C CYS A 16 4.11 -4.29 3.95
N SER A 17 5.12 -4.65 3.18
CA SER A 17 6.52 -4.67 3.61
C SER A 17 7.41 -3.99 2.58
N GLY A 18 8.35 -3.17 3.03
CA GLY A 18 9.33 -2.47 2.20
C GLY A 18 10.70 -3.15 2.25
N SER A 19 11.38 -3.23 1.11
CA SER A 19 12.60 -3.99 0.96
C SER A 19 13.72 -3.17 0.29
N GLN A 20 14.96 -3.61 0.48
CA GLN A 20 16.14 -3.01 -0.15
C GLN A 20 16.15 -3.16 -1.67
N ASP A 21 15.45 -4.18 -2.19
CA ASP A 21 15.30 -4.42 -3.64
C ASP A 21 14.31 -3.45 -4.32
N ASN A 22 14.07 -2.27 -3.73
CA ASN A 22 13.08 -1.27 -4.17
C ASN A 22 11.65 -1.80 -4.32
N THR A 23 11.31 -2.91 -3.66
CA THR A 23 9.94 -3.45 -3.71
C THR A 23 9.14 -3.19 -2.45
N ILE A 24 7.84 -2.96 -2.66
CA ILE A 24 6.81 -3.04 -1.64
C ILE A 24 5.94 -4.24 -1.95
N ARG A 25 5.85 -5.18 -1.02
CA ARG A 25 5.10 -6.43 -1.19
C ARG A 25 3.89 -6.43 -0.27
N PHE A 26 2.76 -6.90 -0.77
CA PHE A 26 1.51 -7.04 -0.04
C PHE A 26 1.25 -8.50 0.30
N TRP A 27 0.76 -8.72 1.51
CA TRP A 27 0.55 -10.03 2.10
C TRP A 27 -0.86 -10.10 2.67
N ASP A 28 -1.51 -11.25 2.55
CA ASP A 28 -2.74 -11.60 3.27
C ASP A 28 -2.37 -12.65 4.31
N ILE A 29 -2.46 -12.29 5.60
CA ILE A 29 -2.07 -13.17 6.69
C ILE A 29 -3.00 -14.37 6.86
N ARG A 30 -4.21 -14.31 6.29
CA ARG A 30 -5.18 -15.42 6.32
C ARG A 30 -5.00 -16.37 5.15
N SER A 31 -4.40 -15.90 4.07
CA SER A 31 -4.13 -16.71 2.90
C SER A 31 -2.85 -17.51 3.13
N ASN A 32 -2.88 -18.80 2.80
CA ASN A 32 -1.65 -19.60 2.75
C ASN A 32 -0.79 -19.27 1.51
N LYS A 33 -1.22 -18.30 0.68
CA LYS A 33 -0.40 -17.74 -0.39
C LYS A 33 0.47 -16.65 0.18
N SER A 34 1.78 -16.84 0.02
CA SER A 34 2.79 -15.96 0.59
C SER A 34 2.69 -14.54 0.06
N GLU A 35 2.44 -14.25 -1.22
CA GLU A 35 2.49 -12.86 -1.71
C GLU A 35 1.30 -12.55 -2.62
N LEU A 36 0.64 -11.41 -2.40
CA LEU A 36 -0.53 -11.00 -3.17
C LEU A 36 -0.19 -10.07 -4.33
N TYR A 37 0.71 -9.11 -4.07
CA TYR A 37 0.98 -8.03 -5.01
C TYR A 37 2.34 -7.38 -4.71
N ILE A 38 2.99 -6.87 -5.76
CA ILE A 38 4.28 -6.18 -5.67
C ILE A 38 4.19 -4.83 -6.37
N ILE A 39 4.62 -3.78 -5.68
CA ILE A 39 4.95 -2.47 -6.26
C ILE A 39 6.47 -2.41 -6.38
N LYS A 40 6.97 -1.96 -7.54
CA LYS A 40 8.39 -1.66 -7.75
C LYS A 40 8.59 -0.15 -7.76
N GLY A 41 9.56 0.33 -6.98
CA GLY A 41 10.08 1.70 -7.04
C GLY A 41 10.92 1.93 -8.29
N ASP A 42 11.51 3.13 -8.41
CA ASP A 42 12.39 3.48 -9.51
C ASP A 42 13.85 3.15 -9.16
N ASP A 43 14.41 2.11 -9.77
CA ASP A 43 15.79 1.67 -9.51
C ASP A 43 16.90 2.70 -9.85
N LYS A 44 16.57 3.82 -10.52
CA LYS A 44 17.52 4.89 -10.81
C LYS A 44 17.48 6.02 -9.79
N GLU A 45 16.31 6.28 -9.20
CA GLU A 45 16.08 7.40 -8.30
C GLU A 45 15.96 6.97 -6.83
N ASP A 46 15.61 5.70 -6.59
CA ASP A 46 15.38 5.12 -5.27
C ASP A 46 16.48 4.10 -4.90
N ASP A 47 16.84 4.06 -3.62
CA ASP A 47 17.71 3.04 -3.01
C ASP A 47 17.08 2.43 -1.75
N GLY A 48 16.31 1.36 -1.95
CA GLY A 48 15.56 0.64 -0.94
C GLY A 48 14.36 1.41 -0.39
N VAL A 49 13.30 0.70 -0.02
CA VAL A 49 12.14 1.29 0.68
C VAL A 49 12.40 1.29 2.18
N ILE A 50 12.56 2.48 2.77
CA ILE A 50 12.95 2.65 4.18
C ILE A 50 11.76 2.89 5.12
N CYS A 51 10.66 3.45 4.62
CA CYS A 51 9.50 3.74 5.43
C CYS A 51 8.20 3.57 4.64
N LEU A 52 7.14 3.20 5.36
CA LEU A 52 5.82 2.93 4.81
C LEU A 52 4.77 3.55 5.74
N LYS A 53 3.75 4.18 5.17
CA LYS A 53 2.62 4.69 5.93
C LYS A 53 1.33 4.65 5.13
N PHE A 54 0.31 3.98 5.67
CA PHE A 54 -1.05 4.15 5.17
C PHE A 54 -1.64 5.49 5.61
N ILE A 55 -2.24 6.19 4.67
CA ILE A 55 -2.95 7.45 4.88
C ILE A 55 -4.37 7.32 4.33
N GLU A 56 -5.33 7.53 5.21
CA GLU A 56 -6.74 7.62 4.84
C GLU A 56 -7.06 9.05 4.44
N LEU A 57 -7.45 9.25 3.19
CA LEU A 57 -7.90 10.55 2.70
C LEU A 57 -9.42 10.53 2.54
N LYS A 58 -10.08 11.42 3.28
CA LYS A 58 -11.53 11.64 3.17
C LYS A 58 -11.84 12.27 1.82
N LYS A 59 -12.66 11.60 1.02
CA LYS A 59 -13.24 12.18 -0.18
C LYS A 59 -14.68 12.58 0.10
N LYS A 60 -14.98 13.84 -0.16
CA LYS A 60 -16.35 14.34 -0.14
C LYS A 60 -16.91 14.19 -1.55
N ASP A 61 -17.72 13.16 -1.77
CA ASP A 61 -18.53 13.08 -2.98
C ASP A 61 -19.74 14.03 -2.85
N ASN A 62 -20.32 14.46 -3.98
CA ASN A 62 -21.50 15.34 -3.99
C ASN A 62 -22.79 14.63 -3.53
N THR A 63 -22.70 13.34 -3.19
CA THR A 63 -23.74 12.57 -2.53
C THR A 63 -23.43 12.54 -1.02
N ASN A 64 -24.42 12.40 -0.14
CA ASN A 64 -24.22 12.34 1.32
C ASN A 64 -23.40 11.13 1.82
N ASN A 65 -22.74 10.39 0.92
CA ASN A 65 -21.91 9.24 1.22
C ASN A 65 -20.45 9.70 1.33
N VAL A 66 -19.86 9.52 2.52
CA VAL A 66 -18.43 9.77 2.73
C VAL A 66 -17.66 8.53 2.26
N THR A 67 -16.77 8.70 1.29
CA THR A 67 -15.87 7.64 0.80
C THR A 67 -14.44 7.92 1.27
N TYR A 68 -13.68 6.87 1.57
CA TYR A 68 -12.28 6.97 1.98
C TYR A 68 -11.40 6.38 0.89
N ASP A 69 -10.45 7.18 0.38
CA ASP A 69 -9.40 6.69 -0.52
C ASP A 69 -8.20 6.29 0.36
N LEU A 70 -7.77 5.02 0.27
CA LEU A 70 -6.54 4.57 0.92
C LEU A 70 -5.34 4.87 0.02
N ASN A 71 -4.36 5.57 0.59
CA ASN A 71 -3.10 5.86 -0.07
C ASN A 71 -1.97 5.27 0.76
N LEU A 72 -0.96 4.75 0.08
CA LEU A 72 0.27 4.30 0.71
C LEU A 72 1.36 5.32 0.38
N CYS A 73 1.90 5.96 1.41
CA CYS A 73 3.10 6.77 1.30
C CYS A 73 4.31 5.93 1.64
N TYR A 74 5.39 6.08 0.88
CA TYR A 74 6.64 5.41 1.17
C TYR A 74 7.82 6.30 0.81
N GLY A 75 8.89 6.17 1.58
CA GLY A 75 10.16 6.85 1.35
C GLY A 75 11.23 5.83 0.99
N SER A 76 12.15 6.27 0.12
CA SER A 76 13.39 5.56 -0.17
C SER A 76 14.57 6.23 0.55
N ALA A 77 15.70 5.52 0.71
CA ALA A 77 16.90 6.10 1.33
C ALA A 77 17.45 7.27 0.52
N GLU A 78 17.34 7.16 -0.80
CA GLU A 78 17.61 8.21 -1.77
C GLU A 78 16.34 8.52 -2.54
N GLY A 79 16.20 9.73 -3.06
CA GLY A 79 15.05 10.11 -3.88
C GLY A 79 13.85 10.69 -3.11
N PRO A 80 12.73 10.96 -3.81
CA PRO A 80 11.58 11.65 -3.25
C PRO A 80 10.68 10.72 -2.41
N ILE A 81 9.75 11.33 -1.66
CA ILE A 81 8.65 10.59 -1.05
C ILE A 81 7.61 10.25 -2.13
N HIS A 82 7.24 8.99 -2.20
CA HIS A 82 6.26 8.48 -3.15
C HIS A 82 4.89 8.33 -2.50
N ILE A 83 3.84 8.56 -3.30
CA ILE A 83 2.45 8.36 -2.89
C ILE A 83 1.78 7.46 -3.91
N TRP A 84 1.42 6.26 -3.47
CA TRP A 84 0.64 5.32 -4.25
C TRP A 84 -0.84 5.44 -3.89
N SER A 85 -1.65 5.81 -4.87
CA SER A 85 -3.10 5.97 -4.74
C SER A 85 -3.82 5.05 -5.70
N ASN A 86 -4.80 4.30 -5.21
CA ASN A 86 -5.65 3.51 -6.07
C ASN A 86 -6.87 4.34 -6.52
N LYS A 87 -6.68 5.23 -7.51
CA LYS A 87 -7.78 6.06 -8.05
C LYS A 87 -8.83 5.16 -8.70
N LYS A 88 -9.94 4.93 -7.99
CA LYS A 88 -11.21 4.33 -8.48
C LYS A 88 -11.00 3.12 -9.41
N ARG A 89 -10.66 1.94 -8.86
CA ARG A 89 -11.12 0.62 -9.36
C ARG A 89 -10.69 -0.62 -8.56
N ASN A 90 -10.41 -0.48 -7.26
CA ASN A 90 -9.89 -1.59 -6.47
C ASN A 90 -10.41 -1.68 -5.04
N CYS A 91 -11.67 -1.30 -4.81
CA CYS A 91 -12.48 -2.11 -3.86
C CYS A 91 -12.33 -3.60 -4.23
N PHE A 92 -12.23 -3.89 -5.53
CA PHE A 92 -11.94 -5.21 -6.09
C PHE A 92 -10.56 -5.83 -5.81
N LEU A 93 -9.50 -5.15 -5.38
CA LEU A 93 -8.22 -5.85 -5.14
C LEU A 93 -8.16 -6.47 -3.74
N PHE A 94 -8.97 -5.96 -2.81
CA PHE A 94 -9.21 -6.59 -1.50
C PHE A 94 -10.53 -7.37 -1.45
N GLU A 95 -11.49 -7.09 -2.34
CA GLU A 95 -12.72 -7.90 -2.49
C GLU A 95 -12.56 -9.11 -3.43
N LYS A 96 -11.65 -9.12 -4.43
CA LYS A 96 -11.47 -10.28 -5.34
C LYS A 96 -10.62 -11.44 -4.79
N PHE A 97 -10.32 -11.43 -3.50
CA PHE A 97 -9.93 -12.67 -2.81
C PHE A 97 -11.14 -13.47 -2.30
N TYR A 98 -12.36 -13.05 -2.68
CA TYR A 98 -13.60 -13.85 -2.65
C TYR A 98 -14.43 -13.65 -3.92
#